data_AF-A0A2G2W2R3-F1
#
_entry.id   AF-A0A2G2W2R3-F1
#
_cell.length_a   1.000
_cell.length_b   1.000
_cell.length_c   1.000
_cell.angle_alpha   90.00
_cell.angle_beta   90.00
_cell.angle_gamma   90.00
#
_symmetry.space_group_name_H-M   'P 1'
#
loop_
_entity.id
_entity.type
_entity.pdbx_description
1 polymer ?
#
loop_
_entity_poly.entity_id
_entity_poly.type
_entity_poly.pdbx_seq_one_letter_code
_entity_poly.pdbx_strand_id
1 'polypeptide(L)'
;MSRFRSLLQASLNATRKVLAGNIEDLIPPSERYIFNFSSKDELKNWHLYSDSEYGGLSSAALEIKDTGNRSTSVGVFSGNLSLDVIEGSKWNMTRSGFCGMRSKKFDGFIDLDGYDTIALKLKGDGRCYISTIYTENWVNSPGQDEDNSWQAFVSVPKDNNWYIAKIPLTRYAPTWRGNIINARMEMNPARIVGMSLSVNAEGGVPGAKSGPGDFEVKVDWIKALRMQ
;
A
#
# COMPACT_ATOMS: atom_id res chain seq x y z
N MET A 1 -19.88 8.73 -18.18
CA MET A 1 -19.29 9.56 -19.25
C MET A 1 -17.79 9.88 -19.08
N SER A 2 -17.22 9.83 -17.86
CA SER A 2 -15.79 10.14 -17.60
C SER A 2 -14.79 9.14 -18.23
N ARG A 3 -15.05 7.83 -18.11
CA ARG A 3 -14.13 6.75 -18.55
C ARG A 3 -13.81 6.77 -20.06
N PHE A 4 -14.82 6.97 -20.90
CA PHE A 4 -14.65 7.06 -22.36
C PHE A 4 -13.78 8.26 -22.76
N ARG A 5 -13.93 9.40 -22.07
CA ARG A 5 -13.09 10.58 -22.33
C ARG A 5 -11.64 10.31 -21.94
N SER A 6 -11.39 9.65 -20.82
CA SER A 6 -10.01 9.34 -20.38
C SER A 6 -9.24 8.44 -21.36
N LEU A 7 -9.89 7.41 -21.91
CA LEU A 7 -9.28 6.51 -22.88
C LEU A 7 -9.03 7.18 -24.23
N LEU A 8 -10.00 7.99 -24.70
CA LEU A 8 -9.85 8.75 -25.94
C LEU A 8 -8.74 9.80 -25.80
N GLN A 9 -8.63 10.45 -24.64
CA GLN A 9 -7.58 11.42 -24.35
C GLN A 9 -6.21 10.75 -24.31
N ALA A 10 -6.09 9.58 -23.67
CA ALA A 10 -4.86 8.81 -23.62
C ALA A 10 -4.42 8.37 -25.02
N SER A 11 -5.35 7.89 -25.87
CA SER A 11 -5.01 7.47 -27.24
C SER A 11 -4.64 8.64 -28.15
N LEU A 12 -5.34 9.78 -28.04
CA LEU A 12 -5.03 11.00 -28.79
C LEU A 12 -3.66 11.58 -28.38
N ASN A 13 -3.36 11.55 -27.08
CA ASN A 13 -2.06 12.00 -26.58
C ASN A 13 -0.93 11.07 -27.01
N ALA A 14 -1.14 9.75 -26.97
CA ALA A 14 -0.16 8.77 -27.46
C ALA A 14 0.08 8.94 -28.97
N THR A 15 -0.98 9.10 -29.76
CA THR A 15 -0.89 9.27 -31.23
C THR A 15 -0.15 10.55 -31.61
N ARG A 16 -0.46 11.68 -30.94
CA ARG A 16 0.24 12.96 -31.16
C ARG A 16 1.72 12.88 -30.82
N LYS A 17 2.09 12.13 -29.78
CA LYS A 17 3.50 11.96 -29.36
C LYS A 17 4.29 11.07 -30.31
N VAL A 18 3.69 9.99 -30.80
CA VAL A 18 4.29 9.12 -31.83
C VAL A 18 4.57 9.91 -33.12
N LEU A 19 3.62 10.73 -33.55
CA LEU A 19 3.77 11.58 -34.74
C LEU A 19 4.83 12.68 -34.57
N ALA A 20 5.17 13.05 -33.33
CA ALA A 20 6.18 14.07 -33.03
C ALA A 20 7.62 13.53 -32.96
N GLY A 21 7.86 12.22 -33.16
CA GLY A 21 9.20 11.64 -33.24
C GLY A 21 9.94 11.47 -31.91
N ASN A 22 9.34 11.82 -30.78
CA ASN A 22 9.92 11.60 -29.45
C ASN A 22 9.67 10.16 -28.98
N ILE A 23 10.49 9.22 -29.45
CA ILE A 23 10.42 7.81 -29.00
C ILE A 23 10.74 7.68 -27.50
N GLU A 24 11.54 8.58 -26.94
CA GLU A 24 11.81 8.64 -25.49
C GLU A 24 10.57 8.99 -24.65
N ASP A 25 9.56 9.67 -25.23
CA ASP A 25 8.28 10.00 -24.56
C ASP A 25 7.26 8.85 -24.60
N LEU A 26 7.54 7.77 -25.36
CA LEU A 26 6.75 6.53 -25.35
C LEU A 26 7.14 5.62 -24.18
N ILE A 27 8.35 5.80 -23.67
CA ILE A 27 8.91 5.03 -22.58
C ILE A 27 8.45 5.68 -21.27
N PRO A 28 7.70 4.99 -20.40
CA PRO A 28 7.30 5.57 -19.12
C PRO A 28 8.56 6.00 -18.33
N PRO A 29 8.47 7.03 -17.47
CA PRO A 29 9.62 7.45 -16.69
C PRO A 29 10.14 6.31 -15.79
N SER A 30 11.41 6.35 -15.41
CA SER A 30 12.03 5.31 -14.57
C SER A 30 11.39 5.21 -13.18
N GLU A 31 10.71 6.27 -12.73
CA GLU A 31 9.94 6.28 -11.49
C GLU A 31 8.63 7.07 -11.62
N ARG A 32 7.63 6.64 -10.84
CA ARG A 32 6.34 7.32 -10.71
C ARG A 32 5.93 7.41 -9.25
N TYR A 33 5.63 8.62 -8.78
CA TYR A 33 5.02 8.81 -7.46
C TYR A 33 3.60 8.24 -7.45
N ILE A 34 3.31 7.46 -6.40
CA ILE A 34 1.96 6.99 -6.08
C ILE A 34 1.43 7.77 -4.89
N PHE A 35 2.23 7.90 -3.82
CA PHE A 35 1.89 8.66 -2.62
C PHE A 35 3.10 9.48 -2.15
N ASN A 36 2.85 10.68 -1.65
CA ASN A 36 3.88 11.57 -1.13
C ASN A 36 3.43 12.18 0.20
N PHE A 37 4.11 11.83 1.29
CA PHE A 37 3.76 12.26 2.64
C PHE A 37 4.43 13.58 3.05
N SER A 38 4.73 14.45 2.08
CA SER A 38 5.29 15.78 2.33
C SER A 38 4.23 16.84 2.66
N SER A 39 2.93 16.50 2.68
CA SER A 39 1.83 17.44 2.95
C SER A 39 0.70 16.79 3.75
N LYS A 40 0.04 17.59 4.60
CA LYS A 40 -1.20 17.22 5.32
C LYS A 40 -2.36 16.84 4.41
N ASP A 41 -2.36 17.32 3.16
CA ASP A 41 -3.38 16.92 2.19
C ASP A 41 -3.34 15.43 1.86
N GLU A 42 -2.16 14.80 1.97
CA GLU A 42 -2.01 13.37 1.74
C GLU A 42 -2.90 12.55 2.69
N LEU A 43 -3.10 13.00 3.93
CA LEU A 43 -3.97 12.33 4.90
C LEU A 43 -5.40 12.11 4.40
N LYS A 44 -5.90 12.98 3.52
CA LYS A 44 -7.24 12.86 2.93
C LYS A 44 -7.37 11.64 2.02
N ASN A 45 -6.26 11.09 1.54
CA ASN A 45 -6.21 9.91 0.68
C ASN A 45 -6.23 8.61 1.47
N TRP A 46 -6.14 8.63 2.80
CA TRP A 46 -6.01 7.43 3.62
C TRP A 46 -7.18 7.24 4.57
N HIS A 47 -7.47 5.98 4.85
CA HIS A 47 -8.39 5.53 5.88
C HIS A 47 -7.63 4.56 6.80
N LEU A 48 -7.70 4.82 8.10
CA LEU A 48 -7.13 3.97 9.14
C LEU A 48 -8.14 2.89 9.50
N TYR A 49 -7.65 1.68 9.74
CA TYR A 49 -8.43 0.55 10.22
C TYR A 49 -7.63 -0.26 11.24
N SER A 50 -8.32 -0.97 12.12
CA SER A 50 -7.72 -1.86 13.11
C SER A 50 -8.70 -2.94 13.53
N ASP A 51 -8.22 -3.92 14.28
CA ASP A 51 -9.05 -4.98 14.86
C ASP A 51 -10.20 -4.49 15.75
N SER A 52 -10.17 -3.22 16.21
CA SER A 52 -11.22 -2.60 17.00
C SER A 52 -12.56 -2.49 16.30
N GLU A 53 -12.59 -2.49 14.96
CA GLU A 53 -13.82 -2.62 14.17
C GLU A 53 -14.53 -3.97 14.40
N TYR A 54 -13.77 -4.96 14.86
CA TYR A 54 -14.22 -6.33 15.13
C TYR A 54 -14.15 -6.67 16.63
N GLY A 55 -14.00 -5.68 17.50
CA GLY A 55 -13.97 -5.86 18.96
C GLY A 55 -12.57 -6.06 19.56
N GLY A 56 -11.50 -5.91 18.78
CA GLY A 56 -10.14 -5.82 19.30
C GLY A 56 -9.85 -4.49 19.99
N LEU A 57 -8.67 -4.38 20.62
CA LEU A 57 -8.24 -3.19 21.34
C LEU A 57 -7.02 -2.49 20.72
N SER A 58 -6.65 -2.83 19.47
CA SER A 58 -5.59 -2.12 18.78
C SER A 58 -6.04 -0.73 18.32
N SER A 59 -5.07 0.18 18.19
CA SER A 59 -5.29 1.56 17.75
C SER A 59 -4.23 2.00 16.75
N ALA A 60 -4.60 2.90 15.85
CA ALA A 60 -3.73 3.42 14.81
C ALA A 60 -3.96 4.92 14.58
N ALA A 61 -2.89 5.61 14.21
CA ALA A 61 -2.88 7.02 13.83
C ALA A 61 -1.95 7.23 12.63
N LEU A 62 -2.31 8.20 11.79
CA LEU A 62 -1.49 8.68 10.68
C LEU A 62 -1.41 10.19 10.75
N GLU A 63 -0.19 10.71 10.89
CA GLU A 63 0.08 12.13 11.03
C GLU A 63 1.15 12.59 10.05
N ILE A 64 1.16 13.88 9.70
CA ILE A 64 2.26 14.50 8.99
C ILE A 64 3.05 15.35 9.98
N LYS A 65 4.32 15.01 10.20
CA LYS A 65 5.23 15.70 11.12
C LYS A 65 6.37 16.40 10.38
N ASP A 66 6.75 17.58 10.84
CA ASP A 66 7.92 18.28 10.31
C ASP A 66 9.21 17.68 10.84
N THR A 67 10.20 17.49 9.98
CA THR A 67 11.46 16.82 10.34
C THR A 67 12.52 17.75 10.94
N GLY A 68 12.13 18.94 11.41
CA GLY A 68 13.01 19.94 12.03
C GLY A 68 13.88 20.73 11.02
N ASN A 69 14.18 20.16 9.85
CA ASN A 69 14.65 20.91 8.69
C ASN A 69 13.43 21.54 8.02
N ARG A 70 13.38 22.88 7.98
CA ARG A 70 12.23 23.76 7.66
C ARG A 70 11.52 23.54 6.30
N SER A 71 11.79 22.45 5.59
CA SER A 71 11.26 22.18 4.24
C SER A 71 10.88 20.73 3.98
N THR A 72 10.97 19.82 4.95
CA THR A 72 10.60 18.41 4.75
C THR A 72 9.67 17.91 5.85
N SER A 73 8.43 17.60 5.48
CA SER A 73 7.47 16.89 6.33
C SER A 73 7.44 15.40 5.98
N VAL A 74 7.00 14.57 6.91
CA VAL A 74 6.98 13.10 6.78
C VAL A 74 5.70 12.51 7.35
N GLY A 75 5.21 11.43 6.76
CA GLY A 75 4.11 10.63 7.30
C GLY A 75 4.58 9.75 8.45
N VAL A 76 3.83 9.72 9.54
CA VAL A 76 4.09 8.87 10.69
C VAL A 76 2.88 7.99 10.91
N PHE A 77 3.01 6.71 10.56
CA PHE A 77 2.02 5.69 10.85
C PHE A 77 2.40 4.99 12.16
N SER A 78 1.57 5.14 13.17
CA SER A 78 1.88 4.70 14.54
C SER A 78 0.66 4.22 15.28
N GLY A 79 0.86 3.56 16.42
CA GLY A 79 -0.23 3.10 17.26
C GLY A 79 0.21 1.99 18.21
N ASN A 80 -0.78 1.25 18.73
CA ASN A 80 -0.57 0.15 19.66
C ASN A 80 -1.31 -1.10 19.19
N LEU A 81 -0.62 -2.23 19.19
CA LEU A 81 -1.21 -3.54 18.89
C LEU A 81 -1.57 -4.24 20.19
N SER A 82 -2.83 -4.67 20.32
CA SER A 82 -3.29 -5.47 21.45
C SER A 82 -3.86 -6.80 20.97
N LEU A 83 -3.54 -7.87 21.68
CA LEU A 83 -4.18 -9.17 21.47
C LEU A 83 -5.50 -9.31 22.22
N ASP A 84 -5.82 -8.33 23.09
CA ASP A 84 -7.05 -8.32 23.88
C ASP A 84 -8.27 -8.03 23.02
N VAL A 85 -9.39 -8.64 23.41
CA VAL A 85 -10.68 -8.52 22.75
C VAL A 85 -11.73 -8.17 23.79
N ILE A 86 -12.68 -7.30 23.42
CA ILE A 86 -13.78 -6.91 24.31
C ILE A 86 -14.59 -8.14 24.69
N GLU A 87 -14.74 -8.35 26.00
CA GLU A 87 -15.52 -9.44 26.57
C GLU A 87 -17.00 -9.30 26.16
N GLY A 88 -17.59 -10.38 25.65
CA GLY A 88 -18.98 -10.37 25.15
C GLY A 88 -19.16 -9.69 23.78
N SER A 89 -18.09 -9.43 23.03
CA SER A 89 -18.20 -8.95 21.65
C SER A 89 -19.02 -9.91 20.77
N LYS A 90 -19.85 -9.34 19.89
CA LYS A 90 -20.67 -10.13 18.94
C LYS A 90 -19.81 -10.86 17.90
N TRP A 91 -18.59 -10.39 17.69
CA TRP A 91 -17.65 -10.91 16.72
C TRP A 91 -16.71 -11.90 17.40
N ASN A 92 -16.81 -13.17 17.03
CA ASN A 92 -15.87 -14.18 17.50
C ASN A 92 -14.55 -14.04 16.73
N MET A 93 -13.69 -13.11 17.18
CA MET A 93 -12.44 -12.79 16.52
C MET A 93 -11.37 -13.84 16.83
N THR A 94 -10.86 -14.49 15.79
CA THR A 94 -9.81 -15.52 15.92
C THR A 94 -8.39 -14.97 15.78
N ARG A 95 -8.24 -13.74 15.28
CA ARG A 95 -6.95 -13.07 15.05
C ARG A 95 -7.06 -11.57 15.43
N SER A 96 -6.59 -11.23 16.63
CA SER A 96 -6.44 -9.86 17.11
C SER A 96 -5.01 -9.34 16.88
N GLY A 97 -4.76 -8.07 17.21
CA GLY A 97 -3.46 -7.43 17.12
C GLY A 97 -3.11 -6.97 15.73
N PHE A 98 -3.99 -6.25 15.02
CA PHE A 98 -3.65 -5.66 13.73
C PHE A 98 -4.13 -4.22 13.55
N CYS A 99 -3.31 -3.45 12.82
CA CYS A 99 -3.58 -2.08 12.40
C CYS A 99 -3.17 -1.89 10.93
N GLY A 100 -3.82 -0.97 10.24
CA GLY A 100 -3.41 -0.60 8.89
C GLY A 100 -3.91 0.76 8.44
N MET A 101 -3.28 1.27 7.40
CA MET A 101 -3.76 2.41 6.62
C MET A 101 -4.00 1.95 5.19
N ARG A 102 -5.18 2.21 4.66
CA ARG A 102 -5.59 1.90 3.29
C ARG A 102 -5.88 3.18 2.53
N SER A 103 -5.39 3.29 1.31
CA SER A 103 -5.76 4.40 0.45
C SER A 103 -7.25 4.34 0.12
N LYS A 104 -7.89 5.49 -0.01
CA LYS A 104 -9.17 5.59 -0.72
C LYS A 104 -8.98 5.02 -2.12
N LYS A 105 -10.06 4.45 -2.68
CA LYS A 105 -10.02 3.99 -4.07
C LYS A 105 -9.63 5.16 -4.96
N PHE A 106 -8.71 4.91 -5.89
CA PHE A 106 -8.34 5.88 -6.89
C PHE A 106 -9.56 6.25 -7.76
N ASP A 107 -9.55 7.45 -8.33
CA ASP A 107 -10.54 7.81 -9.35
C ASP A 107 -10.25 7.02 -10.64
N GLY A 108 -10.89 5.85 -10.74
CA GLY A 108 -10.57 4.85 -11.76
C GLY A 108 -9.45 3.92 -11.29
N PHE A 109 -8.33 3.93 -12.00
CA PHE A 109 -7.17 3.10 -11.70
C PHE A 109 -5.87 3.81 -12.07
N ILE A 110 -4.79 3.38 -11.43
CA ILE A 110 -3.43 3.73 -11.82
C ILE A 110 -2.85 2.59 -12.65
N ASP A 111 -2.37 2.94 -13.84
CA ASP A 111 -1.63 2.03 -14.71
C ASP A 111 -0.15 1.99 -14.30
N LEU A 112 0.28 0.84 -13.79
CA LEU A 112 1.66 0.55 -13.41
C LEU A 112 2.31 -0.53 -14.30
N ASP A 113 1.74 -0.85 -15.46
CA ASP A 113 2.25 -1.94 -16.35
C ASP A 113 3.69 -1.70 -16.82
N GLY A 114 4.09 -0.44 -16.95
CA GLY A 114 5.46 -0.03 -17.29
C GLY A 114 6.48 -0.11 -16.16
N TYR A 115 6.12 -0.60 -14.97
CA TYR A 115 6.96 -0.66 -13.77
C TYR A 115 7.00 -2.09 -13.21
N ASP A 116 8.13 -2.49 -12.65
CA ASP A 116 8.35 -3.86 -12.14
C ASP A 116 8.45 -3.93 -10.61
N THR A 117 8.57 -2.79 -9.94
CA THR A 117 8.91 -2.71 -8.52
C THR A 117 8.11 -1.61 -7.82
N ILE A 118 7.55 -1.91 -6.65
CA ILE A 118 7.08 -0.90 -5.71
C ILE A 118 8.21 -0.56 -4.74
N ALA A 119 8.48 0.73 -4.57
CA ALA A 119 9.47 1.23 -3.63
C ALA A 119 8.80 2.09 -2.55
N LEU A 120 9.17 1.84 -1.30
CA LEU A 120 8.73 2.60 -0.14
C LEU A 120 9.97 3.15 0.57
N LYS A 121 10.04 4.48 0.75
CA LYS A 121 11.08 5.08 1.57
C LYS A 121 10.58 5.21 3.01
N LEU A 122 11.15 4.39 3.88
CA LEU A 122 10.67 4.12 5.23
C LEU A 122 11.77 4.31 6.26
N LYS A 123 11.37 4.61 7.49
CA LYS A 123 12.23 4.55 8.67
C LYS A 123 11.42 3.95 9.82
N GLY A 124 11.81 2.76 10.26
CA GLY A 124 10.95 1.88 11.05
C GLY A 124 11.47 1.57 12.45
N ASP A 125 10.66 0.81 13.17
CA ASP A 125 10.86 0.37 14.55
C ASP A 125 11.38 -1.08 14.68
N GLY A 126 11.70 -1.72 13.55
CA GLY A 126 12.10 -3.11 13.46
C GLY A 126 10.96 -4.12 13.31
N ARG A 127 9.70 -3.68 13.30
CA ARG A 127 8.56 -4.56 12.97
C ARG A 127 8.52 -4.85 11.47
N CYS A 128 7.87 -5.95 11.12
CA CYS A 128 7.55 -6.28 9.74
C CYS A 128 6.18 -5.69 9.39
N TYR A 129 6.14 -4.91 8.32
CA TYR A 129 4.91 -4.38 7.76
C TYR A 129 4.48 -5.24 6.57
N ILE A 130 3.24 -5.05 6.12
CA ILE A 130 2.65 -5.72 4.97
C ILE A 130 2.17 -4.64 4.01
N SER A 131 2.78 -4.61 2.83
CA SER A 131 2.29 -3.80 1.70
C SER A 131 1.22 -4.60 0.97
N THR A 132 0.05 -3.99 0.75
CA THR A 132 -1.00 -4.58 -0.08
C THR A 132 -1.24 -3.74 -1.32
N ILE A 133 -1.39 -4.39 -2.47
CA ILE A 133 -1.86 -3.80 -3.72
C ILE A 133 -3.27 -4.33 -3.98
N TYR A 134 -4.20 -3.43 -4.29
CA TYR A 134 -5.55 -3.78 -4.73
C TYR A 134 -5.66 -3.54 -6.23
N THR A 135 -6.05 -4.57 -6.98
CA THR A 135 -6.32 -4.47 -8.42
C THR A 135 -7.81 -4.56 -8.70
N GLU A 136 -8.30 -3.84 -9.70
CA GLU A 136 -9.68 -3.97 -10.14
C GLU A 136 -9.97 -5.43 -10.47
N ASN A 137 -11.11 -5.89 -9.99
CA ASN A 137 -11.51 -7.26 -10.13
C ASN A 137 -11.93 -7.57 -11.58
N TRP A 138 -11.28 -8.58 -12.19
CA TRP A 138 -11.66 -9.09 -13.52
C TRP A 138 -12.14 -10.55 -13.47
N VAL A 139 -12.00 -11.23 -12.33
CA VAL A 139 -12.04 -12.71 -12.24
C VAL A 139 -13.10 -13.26 -11.28
N ASN A 140 -13.71 -12.47 -10.39
CA ASN A 140 -14.73 -13.05 -9.52
C ASN A 140 -16.03 -13.39 -10.27
N SER A 141 -16.70 -14.45 -9.80
CA SER A 141 -18.06 -14.80 -10.20
C SER A 141 -19.00 -13.58 -10.09
N PRO A 142 -20.03 -13.48 -10.95
CA PRO A 142 -21.00 -12.39 -10.89
C PRO A 142 -21.50 -12.15 -9.47
N GLY A 143 -21.38 -10.91 -8.96
CA GLY A 143 -21.90 -10.51 -7.64
C GLY A 143 -20.89 -10.39 -6.50
N GLN A 144 -19.58 -10.45 -6.77
CA GLN A 144 -18.53 -10.16 -5.76
C GLN A 144 -17.83 -8.84 -6.06
N ASP A 145 -18.21 -7.78 -5.34
CA ASP A 145 -17.70 -6.41 -5.52
C ASP A 145 -16.29 -6.19 -4.91
N GLU A 146 -15.69 -7.20 -4.27
CA GLU A 146 -14.40 -7.07 -3.59
C GLU A 146 -13.23 -7.04 -4.60
N ASP A 147 -12.30 -6.10 -4.42
CA ASP A 147 -11.09 -5.98 -5.23
C ASP A 147 -10.10 -7.12 -4.91
N ASN A 148 -9.33 -7.57 -5.90
CA ASN A 148 -8.28 -8.59 -5.67
C ASN A 148 -7.13 -7.96 -4.88
N SER A 149 -6.67 -8.66 -3.84
CA SER A 149 -5.59 -8.17 -2.97
C SER A 149 -4.32 -9.00 -3.14
N TRP A 150 -3.20 -8.31 -3.15
CA TRP A 150 -1.87 -8.89 -3.30
C TRP A 150 -0.97 -8.36 -2.20
N GLN A 151 -0.30 -9.23 -1.46
CA GLN A 151 0.46 -8.85 -0.26
C GLN A 151 1.93 -9.24 -0.35
N ALA A 152 2.78 -8.36 0.17
CA ALA A 152 4.20 -8.61 0.36
C ALA A 152 4.66 -8.07 1.72
N PHE A 153 5.59 -8.79 2.35
CA PHE A 153 6.23 -8.34 3.59
C PHE A 153 7.25 -7.23 3.32
N VAL A 154 7.30 -6.28 4.25
CA VAL A 154 8.22 -5.15 4.27
C VAL A 154 8.96 -5.15 5.60
N SER A 155 10.21 -5.63 5.58
CA SER A 155 11.08 -5.55 6.75
C SER A 155 11.82 -4.21 6.72
N VAL A 156 11.62 -3.40 7.76
CA VAL A 156 12.28 -2.09 7.90
C VAL A 156 13.30 -2.18 9.03
N PRO A 157 14.59 -1.93 8.78
CA PRO A 157 15.63 -1.98 9.81
C PRO A 157 15.36 -1.02 10.99
N LYS A 158 15.76 -1.45 12.19
CA LYS A 158 15.74 -0.63 13.42
C LYS A 158 17.07 0.11 13.63
N ASP A 159 17.53 0.83 12.63
CA ASP A 159 18.82 1.55 12.67
C ASP A 159 18.65 3.07 12.68
N ASN A 160 17.40 3.55 12.82
CA ASN A 160 17.03 4.97 12.79
C ASN A 160 17.45 5.68 11.48
N ASN A 161 17.74 4.94 10.41
CA ASN A 161 18.06 5.49 9.10
C ASN A 161 16.87 5.39 8.14
N TRP A 162 16.95 6.17 7.07
CA TRP A 162 16.05 6.01 5.94
C TRP A 162 16.46 4.78 5.13
N TYR A 163 15.49 3.91 4.88
CA TYR A 163 15.64 2.69 4.12
C TYR A 163 14.65 2.69 2.94
N ILE A 164 15.09 2.29 1.76
CA ILE A 164 14.21 2.15 0.59
C ILE A 164 13.93 0.67 0.40
N ALA A 165 12.75 0.23 0.84
CA ALA A 165 12.27 -1.11 0.58
C ALA A 165 11.83 -1.20 -0.88
N LYS A 166 12.50 -2.04 -1.68
CA LYS A 166 12.16 -2.33 -3.07
C LYS A 166 11.54 -3.72 -3.16
N ILE A 167 10.30 -3.78 -3.62
CA ILE A 167 9.49 -5.00 -3.67
C ILE A 167 9.09 -5.24 -5.13
N PRO A 168 9.74 -6.18 -5.83
CA PRO A 168 9.31 -6.59 -7.16
C PRO A 168 7.84 -7.03 -7.14
N LEU A 169 7.07 -6.68 -8.16
CA LEU A 169 5.65 -7.07 -8.25
C LEU A 169 5.48 -8.60 -8.19
N THR A 170 6.47 -9.35 -8.68
CA THR A 170 6.52 -10.83 -8.61
C THR A 170 6.63 -11.40 -7.19
N ARG A 171 6.93 -10.56 -6.19
CA ARG A 171 6.99 -10.95 -4.77
C ARG A 171 5.66 -10.78 -4.04
N TYR A 172 4.67 -10.14 -4.65
CA TYR A 172 3.34 -10.00 -4.08
C TYR A 172 2.52 -11.28 -4.34
N ALA A 173 2.07 -11.92 -3.27
CA ALA A 173 1.24 -13.12 -3.33
C ALA A 173 -0.25 -12.75 -3.30
N PRO A 174 -1.13 -13.47 -4.03
CA PRO A 174 -2.57 -13.23 -3.96
C PRO A 174 -3.09 -13.62 -2.59
N THR A 175 -3.92 -12.77 -1.99
CA THR A 175 -4.47 -12.98 -0.66
C THR A 175 -5.97 -12.74 -0.60
N TRP A 176 -6.64 -13.45 0.32
CA TRP A 176 -8.04 -13.25 0.68
C TRP A 176 -8.19 -13.26 2.21
N ARG A 177 -8.68 -12.15 2.77
CA ARG A 177 -8.90 -11.99 4.22
C ARG A 177 -7.68 -12.42 5.06
N GLY A 178 -6.48 -12.00 4.62
CA GLY A 178 -5.21 -12.30 5.27
C GLY A 178 -4.67 -13.72 5.08
N ASN A 179 -5.27 -14.52 4.20
CA ASN A 179 -4.77 -15.85 3.84
C ASN A 179 -4.25 -15.86 2.40
N ILE A 180 -3.13 -16.55 2.17
CA ILE A 180 -2.58 -16.75 0.83
C ILE A 180 -3.53 -17.64 0.03
N ILE A 181 -3.84 -17.22 -1.19
CA ILE A 181 -4.61 -18.02 -2.13
C ILE A 181 -3.63 -18.98 -2.83
N ASN A 182 -3.80 -20.27 -2.59
CA ASN A 182 -3.03 -21.33 -3.25
C ASN A 182 -3.57 -21.60 -4.67
N ALA A 183 -3.60 -20.56 -5.51
CA ALA A 183 -3.98 -20.66 -6.92
C ALA A 183 -3.03 -19.81 -7.76
N ARG A 184 -2.77 -20.24 -8.99
CA ARG A 184 -2.02 -19.44 -9.96
C ARG A 184 -2.92 -18.30 -10.42
N MET A 185 -2.72 -17.13 -9.82
CA MET A 185 -3.35 -15.89 -10.23
C MET A 185 -2.25 -14.93 -10.68
N GLU A 186 -2.54 -14.11 -11.67
CA GLU A 186 -1.64 -13.05 -12.13
C GLU A 186 -2.21 -11.68 -11.72
N MET A 187 -1.34 -10.80 -11.21
CA MET A 187 -1.70 -9.43 -10.89
C MET A 187 -1.89 -8.66 -12.20
N ASN A 188 -2.90 -7.80 -12.26
CA ASN A 188 -3.06 -6.84 -13.35
C ASN A 188 -2.50 -5.47 -12.93
N PRO A 189 -1.21 -5.17 -13.20
CA PRO A 189 -0.58 -3.91 -12.80
C PRO A 189 -1.14 -2.69 -13.55
N ALA A 190 -1.81 -2.89 -14.69
CA ALA A 190 -2.45 -1.81 -15.43
C ALA A 190 -3.72 -1.25 -14.74
N ARG A 191 -4.25 -1.95 -13.72
CA ARG A 191 -5.53 -1.61 -13.08
C ARG A 191 -5.44 -1.57 -11.55
N ILE A 192 -4.45 -0.89 -11.00
CA ILE A 192 -4.35 -0.69 -9.54
C ILE A 192 -5.44 0.27 -9.09
N VAL A 193 -6.23 -0.10 -8.08
CA VAL A 193 -7.33 0.72 -7.53
C VAL A 193 -7.04 1.27 -6.14
N GLY A 194 -6.02 0.75 -5.46
CA GLY A 194 -5.57 1.27 -4.17
C GLY A 194 -4.38 0.49 -3.62
N MET A 195 -3.83 0.96 -2.50
CA MET A 195 -2.77 0.28 -1.76
C MET A 195 -2.99 0.40 -0.25
N SER A 196 -2.34 -0.45 0.53
CA SER A 196 -2.30 -0.32 1.99
C SER A 196 -0.93 -0.64 2.57
N LEU A 197 -0.71 -0.15 3.79
CA LEU A 197 0.37 -0.57 4.66
C LEU A 197 -0.24 -1.01 5.98
N SER A 198 0.08 -2.22 6.43
CA SER A 198 -0.47 -2.78 7.67
C SER A 198 0.60 -3.47 8.49
N VAL A 199 0.29 -3.73 9.76
CA VAL A 199 1.16 -4.39 10.73
C VAL A 199 0.30 -5.25 11.64
N ASN A 200 0.84 -6.38 12.07
CA ASN A 200 0.19 -7.28 13.01
C ASN A 200 1.16 -7.73 14.11
N ALA A 201 0.61 -8.19 15.22
CA ALA A 201 1.37 -8.66 16.38
C ALA A 201 2.00 -10.04 16.10
N GLU A 202 1.30 -10.93 15.41
CA GLU A 202 1.71 -12.33 15.25
C GLU A 202 2.46 -12.64 13.94
N GLY A 203 2.70 -11.64 13.09
CA GLY A 203 3.33 -11.84 11.78
C GLY A 203 4.73 -11.24 11.67
N GLY A 204 5.42 -11.63 10.60
CA GLY A 204 6.70 -11.05 10.19
C GLY A 204 7.69 -12.07 9.67
N VAL A 205 8.81 -11.55 9.16
CA VAL A 205 9.97 -12.36 8.76
C VAL A 205 10.85 -12.68 9.97
N PRO A 206 11.63 -13.78 9.95
CA PRO A 206 12.59 -14.09 11.01
C PRO A 206 13.49 -12.88 11.33
N GLY A 207 13.59 -12.53 12.61
CA GLY A 207 14.38 -11.39 13.10
C GLY A 207 13.63 -10.06 13.18
N ALA A 208 12.40 -9.96 12.69
CA ALA A 208 11.55 -8.79 12.92
C ALA A 208 10.98 -8.77 14.36
N LYS A 209 10.76 -7.56 14.89
CA LYS A 209 10.02 -7.37 16.16
C LYS A 209 8.58 -7.86 15.97
N SER A 210 8.13 -8.76 16.84
CA SER A 210 6.77 -9.29 16.91
C SER A 210 6.15 -9.08 18.30
N GLY A 211 4.88 -9.44 18.45
CA GLY A 211 4.10 -9.32 19.66
C GLY A 211 3.32 -8.00 19.79
N PRO A 212 2.46 -7.88 20.82
CA PRO A 212 1.72 -6.67 21.13
C PRO A 212 2.63 -5.49 21.49
N GLY A 213 2.03 -4.31 21.66
CA GLY A 213 2.69 -3.06 22.02
C GLY A 213 2.88 -2.11 20.83
N ASP A 214 3.62 -1.05 21.08
CA ASP A 214 3.68 0.09 20.16
C ASP A 214 4.35 -0.24 18.83
N PHE A 215 3.88 0.44 17.79
CA PHE A 215 4.51 0.50 16.49
C PHE A 215 4.65 1.94 15.99
N GLU A 216 5.72 2.21 15.25
CA GLU A 216 5.91 3.46 14.52
C GLU A 216 6.74 3.20 13.25
N VAL A 217 6.21 3.64 12.10
CA VAL A 217 6.98 3.74 10.86
C VAL A 217 6.78 5.11 10.24
N LYS A 218 7.89 5.74 9.87
CA LYS A 218 7.91 6.97 9.10
C LYS A 218 7.94 6.63 7.62
N VAL A 219 7.10 7.29 6.84
CA VAL A 219 6.94 7.10 5.41
C VAL A 219 7.17 8.44 4.73
N ASP A 220 8.12 8.49 3.80
CA ASP A 220 8.39 9.68 2.99
C ASP A 220 7.54 9.63 1.71
N TRP A 221 7.69 8.55 0.94
CA TRP A 221 6.94 8.35 -0.29
C TRP A 221 6.77 6.87 -0.63
N ILE A 222 5.84 6.61 -1.55
CA ILE A 222 5.64 5.34 -2.23
C ILE A 222 5.70 5.60 -3.74
N LYS A 223 6.56 4.87 -4.44
CA LYS A 223 6.78 4.98 -5.89
C LYS A 223 6.66 3.63 -6.58
N ALA A 224 6.32 3.67 -7.86
CA ALA A 224 6.63 2.58 -8.79
C ALA A 224 7.98 2.88 -9.47
N LEU A 225 8.83 1.86 -9.62
CA LEU A 225 10.12 1.93 -10.28
C LEU A 225 10.17 0.97 -11.46
N ARG A 226 10.81 1.40 -12.54
CA ARG A 226 11.29 0.52 -13.60
C ARG A 226 12.77 0.28 -13.35
N MET A 227 13.13 -0.95 -13.03
CA MET A 227 14.51 -1.33 -12.72
C MET A 227 15.20 -2.10 -13.86
N GLN A 228 14.50 -2.28 -14.98
CA GLN A 228 15.02 -2.79 -16.25
C GLN A 228 15.59 -1.69 -17.14
#